data_AF-A0A7L7L1S4-F1
#
_entry.id   AF-A0A7L7L1S4-F1
#
_cell.length_a   1.000
_cell.length_b   1.000
_cell.length_c   1.000
_cell.angle_alpha   90.00
_cell.angle_beta   90.00
_cell.angle_gamma   90.00
#
_symmetry.space_group_name_H-M   'P 1'
#
loop_
_entity.id
_entity.type
_entity.pdbx_description
1 polymer ?
#
loop_
_entity_poly.entity_id
_entity_poly.type
_entity_poly.pdbx_seq_one_letter_code
_entity_poly.pdbx_strand_id
1 'polypeptide(L)'
;MKNLIFFLYNLVLLICFLLHSSPVKAQKTNTLQDSLYSSILKETRKIQVILPENYKAGTSEKYDVLYILDGEWNTALAIQLYGFMEYARYIPKNMILVSVPNLYRKDLNLRDRDFTPSSVKEGPVSGGAAKFLAFLKNELIPYINNSFPTKKENNTLYGTSLGGMFAVYAFLQEPTLFKSYLTVEPSLWWDKGYLNKLAETKLTTMTGVNNTLWLSVRDGKDYHGMGVAAFDSILQKKAPSGLIWQVARYPDETHFSTIWKGVYDGLRFSYTGHLHEGNILLKPMNGLIVPGKPFIVECDNFFTNTLLRYTTNAQEPTLTSIALKKVNNFNFSEPTTLIVTSFSPRDEYTKTLHANFKTSAVLPAVSKPKAVQAGGLRYAYYIGDWEKWPDVKKLRPIQSGKAGKDFNVNKLQSQSGFACLLEGFLEVPEAGYYIFQMGDDSSSKVYVGKHLVLGNYNVPGAGQSYMVPLEKGFYPIRIEYLYKLGGNQLSPIWWKPAGKEDSPILPEQLYSRLK
;
A
#
# COMPACT_ATOMS: atom_id res chain seq x y z
N MET A 1 41.93 48.10 -43.23
CA MET A 1 41.75 47.79 -41.79
C MET A 1 40.30 47.88 -41.32
N LYS A 2 39.54 48.97 -41.56
CA LYS A 2 38.15 49.10 -41.07
C LYS A 2 37.20 47.96 -41.47
N ASN A 3 37.30 47.47 -42.71
CA ASN A 3 36.44 46.37 -43.20
C ASN A 3 36.77 45.00 -42.57
N LEU A 4 38.04 44.78 -42.19
CA LEU A 4 38.47 43.55 -41.54
C LEU A 4 38.00 43.51 -40.07
N ILE A 5 38.04 44.65 -39.39
CA ILE A 5 37.53 44.80 -38.02
C ILE A 5 36.01 44.60 -37.99
N PHE A 6 35.28 45.17 -38.96
CA PHE A 6 33.83 44.98 -39.07
C PHE A 6 33.46 43.51 -39.36
N PHE A 7 34.21 42.83 -40.22
CA PHE A 7 34.00 41.41 -40.51
C PHE A 7 34.27 40.53 -39.28
N LEU A 8 35.38 40.77 -38.57
CA LEU A 8 35.72 40.05 -37.34
C LEU A 8 34.69 40.29 -36.23
N TYR A 9 34.17 41.51 -36.09
CA TYR A 9 33.13 41.83 -35.11
C TYR A 9 31.81 41.09 -35.39
N ASN A 10 31.38 41.04 -36.66
CA ASN A 10 30.19 40.27 -37.05
C ASN A 10 30.40 38.75 -36.91
N LEU A 11 31.61 38.26 -37.19
CA LEU A 11 31.95 36.85 -37.00
C LEU A 11 31.91 36.46 -35.51
N VAL A 12 32.43 37.32 -34.62
CA VAL A 12 32.34 37.11 -33.17
C VAL A 12 30.90 37.14 -32.68
N LEU A 13 30.06 38.07 -33.16
CA LEU A 13 28.64 38.10 -32.82
C LEU A 13 27.90 36.84 -33.29
N LEU A 14 28.19 36.33 -34.49
CA LEU A 14 27.61 35.10 -35.02
C LEU A 14 28.04 33.87 -34.22
N ILE A 15 29.33 33.79 -33.83
CA ILE A 15 29.85 32.72 -32.97
C ILE A 15 29.21 32.78 -31.58
N CYS A 16 29.04 33.98 -31.00
CA CYS A 16 28.34 34.15 -29.74
C CYS A 16 26.87 33.71 -29.83
N PHE A 17 26.19 33.99 -30.95
CA PHE A 17 24.80 33.54 -31.18
C PHE A 17 24.70 32.02 -31.31
N LEU A 18 25.66 31.38 -31.98
CA LEU A 18 25.73 29.92 -32.14
C LEU A 18 26.17 29.20 -30.85
N LEU A 19 26.92 29.86 -29.96
CA LEU A 19 27.30 29.31 -28.65
C LEU A 19 26.20 29.46 -27.57
N HIS A 20 25.18 30.29 -27.80
CA HIS A 20 24.02 30.45 -26.92
C HIS A 20 22.79 29.64 -27.35
N SER A 21 22.88 28.81 -28.40
CA SER A 21 21.83 27.83 -28.68
C SER A 21 21.92 26.67 -27.69
N SER A 22 21.39 26.87 -26.49
CA SER A 22 21.10 25.75 -25.60
C SER A 22 20.20 24.77 -26.35
N PRO A 23 20.55 23.47 -26.45
CA PRO A 23 19.60 22.50 -26.95
C PRO A 23 18.36 22.54 -26.06
N VAL A 24 17.25 23.03 -26.58
CA VAL A 24 15.93 22.81 -26.00
C VAL A 24 15.72 21.31 -26.09
N LYS A 25 16.06 20.58 -25.02
CA LYS A 25 15.53 19.24 -24.84
C LYS A 25 14.03 19.44 -24.67
N ALA A 26 13.26 19.18 -25.71
CA ALA A 26 11.83 18.98 -25.55
C ALA A 26 11.67 17.93 -24.45
N GLN A 27 11.19 18.36 -23.28
CA GLN A 27 10.92 17.43 -22.20
C GLN A 27 9.86 16.49 -22.76
N LYS A 28 10.21 15.21 -22.92
CA LYS A 28 9.26 14.20 -23.38
C LYS A 28 8.17 14.15 -22.33
N THR A 29 7.06 14.85 -22.58
CA THR A 29 5.95 14.87 -21.64
C THR A 29 5.38 13.47 -21.61
N ASN A 30 5.19 12.90 -20.41
CA ASN A 30 4.49 11.61 -20.24
C ASN A 30 2.98 11.75 -20.50
N THR A 31 2.61 12.64 -21.40
CA THR A 31 1.26 13.13 -21.62
C THR A 31 0.98 13.09 -23.11
N LEU A 32 -0.01 12.29 -23.48
CA LEU A 32 -0.46 12.08 -24.84
C LEU A 32 -1.78 12.84 -25.02
N GLN A 33 -1.80 13.73 -26.01
CA GLN A 33 -3.03 14.40 -26.44
C GLN A 33 -3.70 13.55 -27.51
N ASP A 34 -5.01 13.33 -27.37
CA ASP A 34 -5.74 12.48 -28.29
C ASP A 34 -7.21 12.89 -28.39
N SER A 35 -7.97 12.26 -29.27
CA SER A 35 -9.40 12.47 -29.40
C SER A 35 -10.13 11.23 -29.91
N LEU A 36 -11.37 11.06 -29.47
CA LEU A 36 -12.24 9.97 -29.85
C LEU A 36 -13.54 10.51 -30.43
N TYR A 37 -13.90 10.11 -31.65
CA TYR A 37 -15.25 10.36 -32.16
C TYR A 37 -16.24 9.43 -31.45
N SER A 38 -17.21 10.03 -30.76
CA SER A 38 -18.27 9.30 -30.08
C SER A 38 -19.47 9.13 -31.01
N SER A 39 -19.79 7.87 -31.32
CA SER A 39 -21.01 7.52 -32.04
C SER A 39 -22.25 7.70 -31.16
N ILE A 40 -22.11 7.69 -29.84
CA ILE A 40 -23.20 7.90 -28.86
C ILE A 40 -23.53 9.38 -28.71
N LEU A 41 -22.51 10.23 -28.55
CA LEU A 41 -22.66 11.68 -28.38
C LEU A 41 -22.74 12.45 -29.70
N LYS A 42 -22.37 11.81 -30.82
CA LYS A 42 -22.30 12.41 -32.17
C LYS A 42 -21.35 13.61 -32.24
N GLU A 43 -20.20 13.48 -31.59
CA GLU A 43 -19.19 14.54 -31.48
C GLU A 43 -17.81 13.94 -31.18
N THR A 44 -16.75 14.67 -31.53
CA THR A 44 -15.39 14.31 -31.13
C THR A 44 -15.09 14.82 -29.72
N ARG A 45 -14.65 13.92 -28.84
CA ARG A 45 -14.21 14.23 -27.48
C ARG A 45 -12.69 14.25 -27.44
N LYS A 46 -12.11 15.36 -26.99
CA LYS A 46 -10.69 15.42 -26.65
C LYS A 46 -10.45 14.59 -25.38
N ILE A 47 -9.28 13.97 -25.29
CA ILE A 47 -8.79 13.29 -24.10
C ILE A 47 -7.29 13.57 -23.95
N GLN A 48 -6.81 13.46 -22.73
CA GLN A 48 -5.37 13.50 -22.45
C GLN A 48 -5.02 12.31 -21.57
N VAL A 49 -4.04 11.52 -22.01
CA VAL A 49 -3.56 10.34 -21.28
C VAL A 49 -2.21 10.65 -20.66
N ILE A 50 -2.13 10.58 -19.35
CA ILE A 50 -0.91 10.82 -18.58
C ILE A 50 -0.40 9.47 -18.07
N LEU A 51 0.77 9.09 -18.55
CA LEU A 51 1.48 7.87 -18.18
C LEU A 51 2.34 8.14 -16.94
N PRO A 52 2.45 7.17 -16.02
CA PRO A 52 3.33 7.32 -14.87
C PRO A 52 4.81 7.30 -15.31
N GLU A 53 5.71 7.89 -14.52
CA GLU A 53 7.13 8.04 -14.90
C GLU A 53 7.84 6.70 -15.16
N ASN A 54 7.40 5.65 -14.47
CA ASN A 54 7.86 4.28 -14.62
C ASN A 54 7.08 3.49 -15.69
N TYR A 55 6.39 4.14 -16.62
CA TYR A 55 5.68 3.45 -17.69
C TYR A 55 6.63 2.62 -18.56
N LYS A 56 6.37 1.31 -18.70
CA LYS A 56 7.21 0.38 -19.46
C LYS A 56 6.46 -0.17 -20.67
N ALA A 57 6.61 0.51 -21.80
CA ALA A 57 6.05 0.07 -23.08
C ALA A 57 6.52 -1.36 -23.42
N GLY A 58 5.60 -2.20 -23.92
CA GLY A 58 5.92 -3.56 -24.38
C GLY A 58 6.13 -4.60 -23.28
N THR A 59 5.92 -4.27 -22.00
CA THR A 59 5.99 -5.23 -20.90
C THR A 59 4.60 -5.78 -20.55
N SER A 60 4.55 -6.84 -19.72
CA SER A 60 3.30 -7.39 -19.18
C SER A 60 2.75 -6.61 -17.99
N GLU A 61 3.38 -5.49 -17.61
CA GLU A 61 2.97 -4.66 -16.48
C GLU A 61 1.66 -3.94 -16.81
N LYS A 62 0.67 -4.05 -15.90
CA LYS A 62 -0.65 -3.45 -16.06
C LYS A 62 -0.90 -2.31 -15.09
N TYR A 63 -1.66 -1.33 -15.54
CA TYR A 63 -1.89 -0.07 -14.83
C TYR A 63 -3.37 0.09 -14.42
N ASP A 64 -3.61 0.57 -13.21
CA ASP A 64 -4.91 1.08 -12.79
C ASP A 64 -5.21 2.37 -13.59
N VAL A 65 -6.48 2.79 -13.71
CA VAL A 65 -6.84 3.96 -14.52
C VAL A 65 -7.72 4.92 -13.74
N LEU A 66 -7.29 6.18 -13.63
CA LEU A 66 -8.06 7.27 -13.05
C LEU A 66 -8.66 8.15 -14.15
N TYR A 67 -9.98 8.09 -14.35
CA TYR A 67 -10.72 8.98 -15.23
C TYR A 67 -11.11 10.26 -14.50
N ILE A 68 -10.67 11.40 -15.04
CA ILE A 68 -10.79 12.71 -14.41
C ILE A 68 -11.79 13.55 -15.21
N LEU A 69 -12.97 13.79 -14.64
CA LEU A 69 -13.98 14.68 -15.21
C LEU A 69 -13.60 16.15 -15.01
N ASP A 70 -14.20 17.04 -15.80
CA ASP A 70 -13.78 18.45 -15.92
C ASP A 70 -12.25 18.51 -16.12
N GLY A 71 -11.75 17.72 -17.09
CA GLY A 71 -10.33 17.43 -17.26
C GLY A 71 -9.45 18.68 -17.35
N GLU A 72 -9.93 19.73 -18.03
CA GLU A 72 -9.21 20.99 -18.16
C GLU A 72 -9.04 21.75 -16.83
N TRP A 73 -9.85 21.45 -15.81
CA TRP A 73 -9.78 22.09 -14.49
C TRP A 73 -9.07 21.22 -13.44
N ASN A 74 -9.26 19.89 -13.50
CA ASN A 74 -8.85 19.00 -12.42
C ASN A 74 -7.54 18.24 -12.65
N THR A 75 -7.07 18.12 -13.90
CA THR A 75 -5.95 17.20 -14.23
C THR A 75 -4.63 17.64 -13.60
N ALA A 76 -4.31 18.93 -13.64
CA ALA A 76 -3.03 19.42 -13.10
C ALA A 76 -2.88 19.12 -11.60
N LEU A 77 -3.95 19.32 -10.83
CA LEU A 77 -4.01 18.98 -9.41
C LEU A 77 -3.89 17.47 -9.20
N ALA A 78 -4.63 16.67 -9.98
CA ALA A 78 -4.59 15.21 -9.87
C ALA A 78 -3.19 14.63 -10.12
N ILE A 79 -2.44 15.18 -11.09
CA ILE A 79 -1.05 14.78 -11.36
C ILE A 79 -0.15 15.06 -10.15
N GLN A 80 -0.26 16.26 -9.56
CA GLN A 80 0.55 16.64 -8.39
C GLN A 80 0.24 15.76 -7.17
N LEU A 81 -1.04 15.54 -6.89
CA LEU A 81 -1.47 14.68 -5.79
C LEU A 81 -1.03 13.23 -6.03
N TYR A 82 -1.17 12.73 -7.26
CA TYR A 82 -0.68 11.40 -7.62
C TYR A 82 0.82 11.25 -7.34
N GLY A 83 1.64 12.16 -7.85
CA GLY A 83 3.09 12.12 -7.65
C GLY A 83 3.49 12.19 -6.17
N PHE A 84 2.87 13.08 -5.40
CA PHE A 84 3.11 13.16 -3.95
C PHE A 84 2.72 11.86 -3.23
N MET A 85 1.54 11.32 -3.53
CA MET A 85 1.01 10.14 -2.84
C MET A 85 1.74 8.85 -3.25
N GLU A 86 2.23 8.75 -4.48
CA GLU A 86 3.11 7.68 -4.92
C GLU A 86 4.45 7.74 -4.16
N TYR A 87 5.08 8.90 -4.10
CA TYR A 87 6.31 9.11 -3.32
C TYR A 87 6.11 8.79 -1.83
N ALA A 88 5.00 9.26 -1.26
CA ALA A 88 4.60 8.99 0.13
C ALA A 88 4.06 7.57 0.33
N ARG A 89 4.01 6.74 -0.73
CA ARG A 89 3.61 5.32 -0.65
C ARG A 89 2.19 5.12 -0.11
N TYR A 90 1.27 6.01 -0.43
CA TYR A 90 -0.16 5.86 -0.09
C TYR A 90 -0.99 5.19 -1.17
N ILE A 91 -0.53 5.23 -2.42
CA ILE A 91 -1.21 4.67 -3.59
C ILE A 91 -0.17 3.99 -4.50
N PRO A 92 -0.57 3.06 -5.38
CA PRO A 92 0.37 2.36 -6.25
C PRO A 92 1.01 3.28 -7.30
N LYS A 93 2.26 2.98 -7.63
CA LYS A 93 3.03 3.64 -8.71
C LYS A 93 2.59 3.29 -10.14
N ASN A 94 1.58 2.43 -10.31
CA ASN A 94 1.14 1.94 -11.61
C ASN A 94 -0.26 2.43 -11.94
N MET A 95 -0.41 3.75 -12.14
CA MET A 95 -1.70 4.34 -12.50
C MET A 95 -1.55 5.23 -13.74
N ILE A 96 -2.44 5.04 -14.71
CA ILE A 96 -2.62 5.94 -15.87
C ILE A 96 -3.74 6.92 -15.51
N LEU A 97 -3.52 8.21 -15.75
CA LEU A 97 -4.55 9.24 -15.57
C LEU A 97 -5.13 9.58 -16.94
N VAL A 98 -6.45 9.56 -17.06
CA VAL A 98 -7.18 9.90 -18.29
C VAL A 98 -8.03 11.13 -18.01
N SER A 99 -7.56 12.27 -18.51
CA SER A 99 -8.30 13.52 -18.50
C SER A 99 -9.45 13.46 -19.50
N VAL A 100 -10.64 13.85 -19.06
CA VAL A 100 -11.84 13.98 -19.90
C VAL A 100 -12.31 15.44 -19.86
N PRO A 101 -11.79 16.31 -20.74
CA PRO A 101 -12.22 17.69 -20.84
C PRO A 101 -13.69 17.82 -21.23
N ASN A 102 -14.29 18.94 -20.82
CA ASN A 102 -15.61 19.33 -21.29
C ASN A 102 -15.58 19.73 -22.77
N LEU A 103 -16.73 19.59 -23.44
CA LEU A 103 -16.91 20.14 -24.78
C LEU A 103 -17.54 21.52 -24.68
N TYR A 104 -16.98 22.47 -25.44
CA TYR A 104 -17.49 23.83 -25.57
C TYR A 104 -18.07 24.03 -26.96
N ARG A 105 -19.27 24.60 -27.06
CA ARG A 105 -19.92 24.97 -28.32
C ARG A 105 -20.36 26.42 -28.26
N LYS A 106 -19.75 27.30 -29.06
CA LYS A 106 -20.04 28.75 -29.04
C LYS A 106 -20.00 29.31 -27.61
N ASP A 107 -18.88 29.04 -26.92
CA ASP A 107 -18.61 29.41 -25.52
C ASP A 107 -19.51 28.77 -24.45
N LEU A 108 -20.53 28.00 -24.84
CA LEU A 108 -21.33 27.21 -23.91
C LEU A 108 -20.58 25.95 -23.49
N ASN A 109 -20.35 25.79 -22.19
CA ASN A 109 -19.83 24.57 -21.61
C ASN A 109 -20.94 23.49 -21.55
N LEU A 110 -20.74 22.36 -22.24
CA LEU A 110 -21.70 21.26 -22.25
C LEU A 110 -21.60 20.31 -21.03
N ARG A 111 -20.82 20.64 -20.00
CA ARG A 111 -20.82 19.89 -18.73
C ARG A 111 -22.22 19.80 -18.13
N ASP A 112 -23.04 20.84 -18.27
CA ASP A 112 -24.40 20.84 -17.75
C ASP A 112 -25.26 19.81 -18.49
N ARG A 113 -25.02 19.58 -19.77
CA ARG A 113 -25.61 18.46 -20.53
C ARG A 113 -25.05 17.13 -20.03
N ASP A 114 -23.73 16.99 -20.02
CA ASP A 114 -23.05 15.71 -19.84
C ASP A 114 -23.19 15.15 -18.42
N PHE A 115 -23.27 16.00 -17.40
CA PHE A 115 -23.19 15.57 -16.01
C PHE A 115 -24.53 15.53 -15.27
N THR A 116 -25.58 16.16 -15.80
CA THR A 116 -26.88 16.22 -15.11
C THR A 116 -27.77 15.03 -15.50
N PRO A 117 -28.34 14.32 -14.51
CA PRO A 117 -29.14 13.12 -14.75
C PRO A 117 -30.56 13.41 -15.25
N SER A 118 -31.04 14.64 -15.07
CA SER A 118 -32.38 15.07 -15.46
C SER A 118 -32.38 16.46 -16.09
N SER A 119 -33.40 16.70 -16.93
CA SER A 119 -33.64 18.00 -17.54
C SER A 119 -34.37 18.91 -16.54
N VAL A 120 -33.89 20.15 -16.36
CA VAL A 120 -34.56 21.16 -15.51
C VAL A 120 -34.76 22.44 -16.31
N LYS A 121 -35.79 23.22 -15.97
CA LYS A 121 -36.18 24.42 -16.72
C LYS A 121 -35.07 25.48 -16.71
N GLU A 122 -34.36 25.59 -15.60
CA GLU A 122 -33.28 26.55 -15.35
C GLU A 122 -31.97 26.18 -16.10
N GLY A 123 -31.87 24.93 -16.59
CA GLY A 123 -30.72 24.39 -17.31
C GLY A 123 -31.15 23.80 -18.65
N PRO A 124 -31.40 24.60 -19.69
CA PRO A 124 -32.05 24.14 -20.92
C PRO A 124 -31.26 23.08 -21.72
N VAL A 125 -29.98 22.89 -21.42
CA VAL A 125 -29.14 21.86 -22.05
C VAL A 125 -28.93 20.62 -21.17
N SER A 126 -29.53 20.57 -19.97
CA SER A 126 -29.32 19.51 -18.97
C SER A 126 -30.04 18.19 -19.32
N GLY A 127 -29.67 17.09 -18.66
CA GLY A 127 -30.30 15.76 -18.76
C GLY A 127 -29.58 14.74 -19.64
N GLY A 128 -28.30 14.96 -19.97
CA GLY A 128 -27.52 14.11 -20.87
C GLY A 128 -26.67 13.02 -20.20
N ALA A 129 -26.69 12.89 -18.87
CA ALA A 129 -25.79 11.96 -18.15
C ALA A 129 -25.90 10.51 -18.62
N ALA A 130 -27.08 10.02 -18.99
CA ALA A 130 -27.22 8.66 -19.51
C ALA A 130 -26.39 8.42 -20.77
N LYS A 131 -26.37 9.38 -21.71
CA LYS A 131 -25.57 9.29 -22.95
C LYS A 131 -24.09 9.44 -22.66
N PHE A 132 -23.72 10.34 -21.75
CA PHE A 132 -22.32 10.53 -21.37
C PHE A 132 -21.75 9.30 -20.64
N LEU A 133 -22.52 8.67 -19.75
CA LEU A 133 -22.15 7.39 -19.11
C LEU A 133 -22.01 6.26 -20.14
N ALA A 134 -22.91 6.19 -21.12
CA ALA A 134 -22.81 5.22 -22.21
C ALA A 134 -21.55 5.45 -23.07
N PHE A 135 -21.16 6.71 -23.32
CA PHE A 135 -19.87 7.04 -23.95
C PHE A 135 -18.68 6.53 -23.13
N LEU A 136 -18.65 6.78 -21.82
CA LEU A 136 -17.57 6.27 -20.97
C LEU A 136 -17.48 4.74 -21.03
N LYS A 137 -18.61 4.06 -20.83
CA LYS A 137 -18.71 2.60 -20.75
C LYS A 137 -18.39 1.90 -22.07
N ASN A 138 -18.98 2.37 -23.17
CA ASN A 138 -18.98 1.63 -24.43
C ASN A 138 -17.93 2.15 -25.45
N GLU A 139 -17.36 3.33 -25.24
CA GLU A 139 -16.43 3.94 -26.19
C GLU A 139 -15.09 4.29 -25.52
N LEU A 140 -15.09 5.16 -24.51
CA LEU A 140 -13.83 5.65 -23.92
C LEU A 140 -13.05 4.58 -23.15
N ILE A 141 -13.69 3.86 -22.22
CA ILE A 141 -13.01 2.81 -21.43
C ILE A 141 -12.46 1.71 -22.36
N PRO A 142 -13.24 1.18 -23.33
CA PRO A 142 -12.69 0.25 -24.33
C PRO A 142 -11.53 0.82 -25.14
N TYR A 143 -11.60 2.09 -25.55
CA TYR A 143 -10.53 2.77 -26.28
C TYR A 143 -9.21 2.78 -25.47
N ILE A 144 -9.27 3.20 -24.20
CA ILE A 144 -8.10 3.23 -23.31
C ILE A 144 -7.56 1.82 -23.05
N ASN A 145 -8.44 0.85 -22.80
CA ASN A 145 -8.06 -0.54 -22.54
C ASN A 145 -7.42 -1.23 -23.75
N ASN A 146 -7.72 -0.79 -24.97
CA ASN A 146 -7.11 -1.32 -26.19
C ASN A 146 -5.80 -0.58 -26.54
N SER A 147 -5.66 0.66 -26.10
CA SER A 147 -4.49 1.50 -26.40
C SER A 147 -3.37 1.34 -25.37
N PHE A 148 -3.70 0.94 -24.15
CA PHE A 148 -2.76 0.84 -23.03
C PHE A 148 -2.95 -0.47 -22.24
N PRO A 149 -1.90 -1.00 -21.60
CA PRO A 149 -1.98 -2.22 -20.79
C PRO A 149 -2.66 -1.93 -19.45
N THR A 150 -3.98 -1.84 -19.43
CA THR A 150 -4.75 -1.50 -18.22
C THR A 150 -5.20 -2.75 -17.45
N LYS A 151 -5.40 -2.59 -16.14
CA LYS A 151 -6.21 -3.49 -15.32
C LYS A 151 -7.67 -3.07 -15.46
N LYS A 152 -8.42 -3.74 -16.33
CA LYS A 152 -9.75 -3.33 -16.78
C LYS A 152 -10.76 -3.19 -15.63
N GLU A 153 -10.57 -3.98 -14.59
CA GLU A 153 -11.36 -4.04 -13.36
C GLU A 153 -11.02 -2.95 -12.34
N ASN A 154 -9.93 -2.18 -12.56
CA ASN A 154 -9.39 -1.23 -11.58
C ASN A 154 -9.56 0.24 -11.99
N ASN A 155 -10.62 0.57 -12.72
CA ASN A 155 -10.94 1.95 -13.09
C ASN A 155 -11.46 2.76 -11.88
N THR A 156 -11.04 4.01 -11.76
CA THR A 156 -11.55 5.00 -10.80
C THR A 156 -12.15 6.17 -11.56
N LEU A 157 -13.35 6.62 -11.17
CA LEU A 157 -13.99 7.83 -11.70
C LEU A 157 -13.90 8.95 -10.67
N TYR A 158 -13.31 10.08 -11.06
CA TYR A 158 -13.20 11.27 -10.24
C TYR A 158 -13.98 12.44 -10.85
N GLY A 159 -14.83 13.07 -10.04
CA GLY A 159 -15.48 14.34 -10.39
C GLY A 159 -15.75 15.26 -9.21
N THR A 160 -15.86 16.55 -9.52
CA THR A 160 -16.15 17.63 -8.57
C THR A 160 -17.47 18.30 -8.93
N SER A 161 -18.28 18.77 -7.95
CA SER A 161 -19.49 19.55 -8.23
C SER A 161 -20.49 18.77 -9.12
N LEU A 162 -20.84 19.27 -10.31
CA LEU A 162 -21.64 18.51 -11.29
C LEU A 162 -20.93 17.21 -11.73
N GLY A 163 -19.60 17.20 -11.90
CA GLY A 163 -18.85 15.98 -12.19
C GLY A 163 -18.94 14.96 -11.05
N GLY A 164 -18.96 15.44 -9.79
CA GLY A 164 -19.17 14.60 -8.61
C GLY A 164 -20.58 14.01 -8.57
N MET A 165 -21.58 14.83 -8.93
CA MET A 165 -22.96 14.37 -9.11
C MET A 165 -23.06 13.30 -10.22
N PHE A 166 -22.40 13.50 -11.36
CA PHE A 166 -22.33 12.50 -12.42
C PHE A 166 -21.67 11.21 -11.96
N ALA A 167 -20.59 11.29 -11.16
CA ALA A 167 -19.96 10.10 -10.62
C ALA A 167 -20.89 9.33 -9.65
N VAL A 168 -21.70 10.02 -8.84
CA VAL A 168 -22.76 9.37 -8.05
C VAL A 168 -23.83 8.74 -8.96
N TYR A 169 -24.23 9.43 -10.03
CA TYR A 169 -25.15 8.86 -11.02
C TYR A 169 -24.59 7.60 -11.68
N ALA A 170 -23.33 7.62 -12.10
CA ALA A 170 -22.64 6.47 -12.68
C ALA A 170 -22.61 5.29 -11.71
N PHE A 171 -22.32 5.52 -10.43
CA PHE A 171 -22.40 4.48 -9.40
C PHE A 171 -23.80 3.88 -9.25
N LEU A 172 -24.84 4.72 -9.22
CA LEU A 172 -26.22 4.25 -9.06
C LEU A 172 -26.76 3.47 -10.26
N GLN A 173 -26.22 3.70 -11.46
CA GLN A 173 -26.67 3.04 -12.70
C GLN A 173 -25.80 1.86 -13.11
N GLU A 174 -24.49 1.98 -12.93
CA GLU A 174 -23.48 1.03 -13.40
C GLU A 174 -22.50 0.70 -12.26
N PRO A 175 -22.97 0.17 -11.11
CA PRO A 175 -22.17 0.10 -9.89
C PRO A 175 -20.84 -0.64 -10.07
N THR A 176 -20.78 -1.65 -10.94
CA THR A 176 -19.57 -2.46 -11.17
C THR A 176 -18.65 -1.92 -12.26
N LEU A 177 -18.97 -0.80 -12.91
CA LEU A 177 -18.18 -0.24 -14.02
C LEU A 177 -16.83 0.34 -13.54
N PHE A 178 -16.83 0.99 -12.37
CA PHE A 178 -15.64 1.51 -11.72
C PHE A 178 -15.42 0.81 -10.38
N LYS A 179 -14.15 0.53 -10.08
CA LYS A 179 -13.73 0.03 -8.77
C LYS A 179 -13.81 1.09 -7.68
N SER A 180 -13.70 2.36 -8.06
CA SER A 180 -13.82 3.47 -7.12
C SER A 180 -14.53 4.66 -7.75
N TYR A 181 -15.46 5.24 -7.00
CA TYR A 181 -16.13 6.50 -7.32
C TYR A 181 -15.66 7.55 -6.32
N LEU A 182 -14.87 8.50 -6.81
CA LEU A 182 -14.29 9.58 -6.04
C LEU A 182 -15.06 10.87 -6.31
N THR A 183 -15.85 11.33 -5.33
CA THR A 183 -16.71 12.50 -5.52
C THR A 183 -16.36 13.60 -4.52
N VAL A 184 -16.23 14.82 -5.02
CA VAL A 184 -15.94 16.01 -4.22
C VAL A 184 -17.03 17.05 -4.44
N GLU A 185 -17.64 17.51 -3.36
CA GLU A 185 -18.76 18.44 -3.37
C GLU A 185 -19.88 18.05 -4.36
N PRO A 186 -20.36 16.80 -4.36
CA PRO A 186 -21.34 16.37 -5.37
C PRO A 186 -22.64 17.15 -5.22
N SER A 187 -23.14 17.74 -6.32
CA SER A 187 -24.35 18.58 -6.35
C SER A 187 -25.66 17.77 -6.25
N LEU A 188 -25.82 17.00 -5.17
CA LEU A 188 -26.95 16.08 -4.98
C LEU A 188 -28.29 16.78 -4.70
N TRP A 189 -28.30 18.11 -4.52
CA TRP A 189 -29.50 18.94 -4.45
C TRP A 189 -30.26 19.02 -5.78
N TRP A 190 -29.59 18.74 -6.90
CA TRP A 190 -30.13 18.88 -8.25
C TRP A 190 -31.51 18.23 -8.41
N ASP A 191 -32.39 18.94 -9.12
CA ASP A 191 -33.76 18.51 -9.43
C ASP A 191 -34.50 17.96 -8.20
N LYS A 192 -34.49 18.78 -7.13
CA LYS A 192 -35.13 18.47 -5.85
C LYS A 192 -34.65 17.13 -5.28
N GLY A 193 -33.33 16.90 -5.30
CA GLY A 193 -32.72 15.69 -4.76
C GLY A 193 -32.95 14.43 -5.60
N TYR A 194 -32.93 14.53 -6.93
CA TYR A 194 -33.21 13.41 -7.83
C TYR A 194 -32.37 12.16 -7.52
N LEU A 195 -31.05 12.32 -7.34
CA LEU A 195 -30.17 11.17 -7.06
C LEU A 195 -30.41 10.57 -5.67
N ASN A 196 -30.83 11.36 -4.69
CA ASN A 196 -31.20 10.84 -3.37
C ASN A 196 -32.43 9.92 -3.49
N LYS A 197 -33.45 10.35 -4.26
CA LYS A 197 -34.64 9.52 -4.53
C LYS A 197 -34.30 8.26 -5.32
N LEU A 198 -33.38 8.35 -6.28
CA LEU A 198 -32.91 7.19 -7.02
C LEU A 198 -32.18 6.19 -6.11
N ALA A 199 -31.31 6.68 -5.21
CA ALA A 199 -30.54 5.84 -4.28
C ALA A 199 -31.43 5.01 -3.34
N GLU A 200 -32.57 5.57 -2.88
CA GLU A 200 -33.54 4.87 -2.04
C GLU A 200 -34.03 3.54 -2.62
N THR A 201 -34.05 3.42 -3.95
CA THR A 201 -34.53 2.22 -4.67
C THR A 201 -33.38 1.38 -5.22
N LYS A 202 -32.32 2.03 -5.72
CA LYS A 202 -31.21 1.32 -6.39
C LYS A 202 -30.33 0.57 -5.40
N LEU A 203 -29.94 1.17 -4.27
CA LEU A 203 -28.94 0.60 -3.37
C LEU A 203 -29.31 -0.80 -2.85
N THR A 204 -30.58 -1.04 -2.54
CA THR A 204 -31.07 -2.33 -2.03
C THR A 204 -31.18 -3.42 -3.09
N THR A 205 -31.10 -3.06 -4.38
CA THR A 205 -31.20 -4.00 -5.51
C THR A 205 -29.87 -4.23 -6.20
N MET A 206 -28.80 -3.54 -5.78
CA MET A 206 -27.48 -3.70 -6.36
C MET A 206 -26.89 -5.08 -6.02
N THR A 207 -26.34 -5.74 -7.05
CA THR A 207 -25.62 -7.01 -6.93
C THR A 207 -24.21 -6.87 -7.48
N GLY A 208 -23.29 -7.74 -7.05
CA GLY A 208 -21.91 -7.75 -7.53
C GLY A 208 -21.06 -6.54 -7.11
N VAL A 209 -21.53 -5.72 -6.18
CA VAL A 209 -20.79 -4.56 -5.67
C VAL A 209 -19.58 -5.03 -4.88
N ASN A 210 -18.40 -4.66 -5.34
CA ASN A 210 -17.13 -4.80 -4.63
C ASN A 210 -16.24 -3.62 -5.05
N ASN A 211 -16.57 -2.44 -4.54
CA ASN A 211 -16.02 -1.16 -4.96
C ASN A 211 -16.01 -0.15 -3.80
N THR A 212 -15.46 1.03 -4.06
CA THR A 212 -15.50 2.16 -3.12
C THR A 212 -16.33 3.33 -3.60
N LEU A 213 -16.98 4.00 -2.66
CA LEU A 213 -17.63 5.29 -2.88
C LEU A 213 -17.15 6.31 -1.84
N TRP A 214 -16.43 7.32 -2.30
CA TRP A 214 -16.01 8.46 -1.50
C TRP A 214 -16.87 9.68 -1.82
N LEU A 215 -17.43 10.29 -0.79
CA LEU A 215 -18.04 11.61 -0.87
C LEU A 215 -17.29 12.55 0.08
N SER A 216 -16.91 13.71 -0.42
CA SER A 216 -16.39 14.79 0.43
C SER A 216 -17.21 16.06 0.24
N VAL A 217 -17.42 16.79 1.32
CA VAL A 217 -18.26 18.00 1.34
C VAL A 217 -17.87 18.91 2.50
N ARG A 218 -18.12 20.20 2.36
CA ARG A 218 -18.08 21.16 3.46
C ARG A 218 -19.05 20.76 4.57
N ASP A 219 -18.60 20.94 5.80
CA ASP A 219 -19.41 20.66 6.98
C ASP A 219 -20.51 21.73 7.20
N GLY A 220 -21.42 21.48 8.14
CA GLY A 220 -22.46 22.41 8.55
C GLY A 220 -23.60 22.54 7.52
N LYS A 221 -24.04 23.76 7.23
CA LYS A 221 -25.19 24.00 6.34
C LYS A 221 -24.98 23.47 4.92
N ASP A 222 -23.73 23.47 4.44
CA ASP A 222 -23.39 23.06 3.08
C ASP A 222 -23.53 21.55 2.91
N TYR A 223 -23.28 20.77 3.97
CA TYR A 223 -23.54 19.32 3.99
C TYR A 223 -25.00 18.99 3.63
N HIS A 224 -25.94 19.79 4.16
CA HIS A 224 -27.37 19.69 3.85
C HIS A 224 -27.73 20.34 2.51
N GLY A 225 -27.22 21.54 2.26
CA GLY A 225 -27.49 22.32 1.05
C GLY A 225 -27.01 21.64 -0.24
N MET A 226 -25.92 20.86 -0.15
CA MET A 226 -25.43 20.06 -1.26
C MET A 226 -26.24 18.78 -1.49
N GLY A 227 -27.17 18.43 -0.58
CA GLY A 227 -27.96 17.20 -0.63
C GLY A 227 -27.23 15.96 -0.12
N VAL A 228 -25.99 16.09 0.35
CA VAL A 228 -25.14 14.96 0.79
C VAL A 228 -25.64 14.36 2.11
N ALA A 229 -26.20 15.17 3.01
CA ALA A 229 -26.76 14.67 4.28
C ALA A 229 -27.87 13.64 4.11
N ALA A 230 -28.74 13.83 3.12
CA ALA A 230 -29.77 12.86 2.80
C ALA A 230 -29.16 11.59 2.19
N PHE A 231 -28.18 11.73 1.30
CA PHE A 231 -27.50 10.58 0.69
C PHE A 231 -26.74 9.73 1.72
N ASP A 232 -26.00 10.35 2.64
CA ASP A 232 -25.32 9.67 3.75
C ASP A 232 -26.31 8.87 4.60
N SER A 233 -27.44 9.50 4.98
CA SER A 233 -28.49 8.84 5.75
C SER A 233 -29.08 7.62 5.01
N ILE A 234 -29.12 7.65 3.69
CA ILE A 234 -29.57 6.52 2.85
C ILE A 234 -28.49 5.43 2.83
N LEU A 235 -27.21 5.78 2.62
CA LEU A 235 -26.09 4.83 2.63
C LEU A 235 -26.02 4.07 3.96
N GLN A 236 -26.14 4.75 5.10
CA GLN A 236 -26.14 4.12 6.42
C GLN A 236 -27.22 3.04 6.58
N LYS A 237 -28.38 3.21 5.91
CA LYS A 237 -29.51 2.29 6.02
C LYS A 237 -29.53 1.21 4.95
N LYS A 238 -28.99 1.51 3.75
CA LYS A 238 -29.27 0.74 2.52
C LYS A 238 -28.03 0.37 1.71
N ALA A 239 -26.82 0.78 2.13
CA ALA A 239 -25.61 0.41 1.41
C ALA A 239 -25.47 -1.13 1.30
N PRO A 240 -25.18 -1.67 0.11
CA PRO A 240 -24.96 -3.10 -0.06
C PRO A 240 -23.67 -3.52 0.64
N SER A 241 -23.60 -4.77 1.11
CA SER A 241 -22.51 -5.26 1.98
C SER A 241 -21.11 -5.19 1.36
N GLY A 242 -21.00 -5.26 0.03
CA GLY A 242 -19.72 -5.13 -0.68
C GLY A 242 -19.34 -3.70 -1.07
N LEU A 243 -20.14 -2.69 -0.69
CA LEU A 243 -19.78 -1.29 -0.85
C LEU A 243 -18.97 -0.80 0.35
N ILE A 244 -17.73 -0.40 0.09
CA ILE A 244 -16.90 0.30 1.06
C ILE A 244 -17.07 1.80 0.82
N TRP A 245 -17.72 2.52 1.73
CA TRP A 245 -18.04 3.94 1.51
C TRP A 245 -17.68 4.82 2.69
N GLN A 246 -17.44 6.09 2.41
CA GLN A 246 -17.20 7.11 3.42
C GLN A 246 -17.69 8.48 2.95
N VAL A 247 -18.30 9.22 3.87
CA VAL A 247 -18.64 10.64 3.73
C VAL A 247 -17.71 11.45 4.63
N ALA A 248 -16.78 12.19 4.02
CA ALA A 248 -15.88 13.09 4.72
C ALA A 248 -16.45 14.51 4.74
N ARG A 249 -16.48 15.12 5.93
CA ARG A 249 -16.91 16.51 6.11
C ARG A 249 -15.72 17.36 6.50
N TYR A 250 -15.55 18.48 5.80
CA TYR A 250 -14.45 19.40 6.08
C TYR A 250 -14.98 20.72 6.66
N PRO A 251 -14.67 21.03 7.93
CA PRO A 251 -14.93 22.36 8.48
C PRO A 251 -13.98 23.37 7.85
N ASP A 252 -14.39 24.65 7.85
CA ASP A 252 -13.57 25.81 7.44
C ASP A 252 -12.99 25.75 6.02
N GLU A 253 -13.70 25.08 5.10
CA GLU A 253 -13.35 25.02 3.68
C GLU A 253 -14.38 25.73 2.80
N THR A 254 -13.95 26.14 1.61
CA THR A 254 -14.79 26.63 0.52
C THR A 254 -15.09 25.51 -0.48
N HIS A 255 -16.08 25.72 -1.36
CA HIS A 255 -16.42 24.74 -2.41
C HIS A 255 -15.22 24.33 -3.28
N PHE A 256 -14.27 25.26 -3.50
CA PHE A 256 -13.09 25.00 -4.32
C PHE A 256 -11.89 24.48 -3.52
N SER A 257 -11.72 24.92 -2.27
CA SER A 257 -10.58 24.45 -1.45
C SER A 257 -10.76 23.00 -0.99
N THR A 258 -12.00 22.51 -0.86
CA THR A 258 -12.26 21.08 -0.61
C THR A 258 -11.78 20.16 -1.72
N ILE A 259 -11.58 20.65 -2.95
CA ILE A 259 -11.10 19.85 -4.08
C ILE A 259 -9.76 19.20 -3.74
N TRP A 260 -8.82 19.96 -3.18
CA TRP A 260 -7.51 19.43 -2.82
C TRP A 260 -7.62 18.31 -1.77
N LYS A 261 -8.31 18.57 -0.65
CA LYS A 261 -8.43 17.60 0.47
C LYS A 261 -9.26 16.39 0.07
N GLY A 262 -10.37 16.62 -0.62
CA GLY A 262 -11.29 15.60 -1.07
C GLY A 262 -10.65 14.62 -2.05
N VAL A 263 -9.83 15.11 -2.99
CA VAL A 263 -9.07 14.25 -3.91
C VAL A 263 -7.99 13.48 -3.16
N TYR A 264 -7.21 14.14 -2.31
CA TYR A 264 -6.14 13.51 -1.54
C TYR A 264 -6.67 12.38 -0.64
N ASP A 265 -7.65 12.68 0.21
CA ASP A 265 -8.22 11.70 1.14
C ASP A 265 -8.98 10.60 0.40
N GLY A 266 -9.70 10.95 -0.65
CA GLY A 266 -10.52 9.98 -1.38
C GLY A 266 -9.72 9.06 -2.31
N LEU A 267 -8.60 9.50 -2.88
CA LEU A 267 -7.65 8.60 -3.54
C LEU A 267 -7.05 7.64 -2.52
N ARG A 268 -6.64 8.14 -1.35
CA ARG A 268 -6.10 7.30 -0.27
C ARG A 268 -7.12 6.26 0.19
N PHE A 269 -8.39 6.66 0.33
CA PHE A 269 -9.48 5.77 0.66
C PHE A 269 -9.71 4.70 -0.42
N SER A 270 -9.69 5.09 -1.69
CA SER A 270 -9.88 4.19 -2.84
C SER A 270 -8.80 3.11 -2.96
N TYR A 271 -7.62 3.36 -2.38
CA TYR A 271 -6.50 2.42 -2.29
C TYR A 271 -6.26 1.92 -0.86
N THR A 272 -7.27 1.98 0.02
CA THR A 272 -7.19 1.38 1.36
C THR A 272 -6.77 -0.09 1.25
N GLY A 273 -5.88 -0.52 2.14
CA GLY A 273 -5.24 -1.84 2.08
C GLY A 273 -3.96 -1.87 1.25
N HIS A 274 -3.66 -0.84 0.44
CA HIS A 274 -2.34 -0.66 -0.14
C HIS A 274 -1.33 -0.34 0.98
N LEU A 275 -0.89 -1.39 1.67
CA LEU A 275 -0.04 -1.32 2.83
C LEU A 275 1.41 -1.43 2.39
N HIS A 276 2.24 -0.49 2.82
CA HIS A 276 3.68 -0.61 2.77
C HIS A 276 4.22 -1.23 4.05
N GLU A 277 5.51 -1.55 4.05
CA GLU A 277 6.23 -2.13 5.18
C GLU A 277 5.98 -1.30 6.45
N GLY A 278 5.63 -1.97 7.56
CA GLY A 278 5.39 -1.33 8.86
C GLY A 278 3.98 -0.78 9.12
N ASN A 279 3.01 -0.96 8.19
CA ASN A 279 1.65 -0.41 8.39
C ASN A 279 0.78 -1.21 9.39
N ILE A 280 1.08 -2.48 9.63
CA ILE A 280 0.46 -3.26 10.71
C ILE A 280 1.60 -3.91 11.49
N LEU A 281 1.62 -3.65 12.78
CA LEU A 281 2.48 -4.39 13.70
C LEU A 281 1.67 -5.53 14.29
N LEU A 282 2.24 -6.72 14.30
CA LEU A 282 1.70 -7.87 14.99
C LEU A 282 2.87 -8.58 15.66
N LYS A 283 2.97 -8.47 16.99
CA LYS A 283 4.09 -9.04 17.75
C LYS A 283 3.61 -9.59 19.10
N PRO A 284 4.06 -10.79 19.52
CA PRO A 284 4.76 -11.77 18.71
C PRO A 284 3.87 -12.38 17.62
N MET A 285 4.45 -12.82 16.49
CA MET A 285 3.73 -13.50 15.40
C MET A 285 3.59 -14.99 15.63
N ASN A 286 4.46 -15.62 16.40
CA ASN A 286 4.30 -17.02 16.74
C ASN A 286 4.85 -17.25 18.14
N GLY A 287 4.55 -18.39 18.75
CA GLY A 287 5.20 -18.71 20.00
C GLY A 287 4.84 -20.03 20.63
N LEU A 288 5.70 -20.41 21.57
CA LEU A 288 5.40 -21.40 22.60
C LEU A 288 4.91 -20.66 23.85
N ILE A 289 3.86 -21.19 24.47
CA ILE A 289 3.29 -20.66 25.70
C ILE A 289 3.21 -21.74 26.78
N VAL A 290 3.32 -21.33 28.04
CA VAL A 290 3.04 -22.19 29.19
C VAL A 290 1.52 -22.15 29.44
N PRO A 291 0.84 -23.31 29.53
CA PRO A 291 -0.61 -23.35 29.80
C PRO A 291 -1.01 -22.49 31.01
N GLY A 292 -2.06 -21.67 30.87
CA GLY A 292 -2.58 -20.81 31.93
C GLY A 292 -1.71 -19.59 32.28
N LYS A 293 -0.50 -19.46 31.73
CA LYS A 293 0.36 -18.31 31.99
C LYS A 293 0.07 -17.17 31.00
N PRO A 294 -0.31 -15.97 31.48
CA PRO A 294 -0.72 -14.88 30.60
C PRO A 294 0.43 -14.37 29.73
N PHE A 295 0.08 -13.93 28.52
CA PHE A 295 0.96 -13.26 27.57
C PHE A 295 0.18 -12.21 26.76
N ILE A 296 0.93 -11.27 26.18
CA ILE A 296 0.37 -10.15 25.39
C ILE A 296 0.77 -10.30 23.93
N VAL A 297 -0.19 -10.09 23.04
CA VAL A 297 0.07 -9.85 21.61
C VAL A 297 -0.29 -8.40 21.31
N GLU A 298 0.72 -7.63 20.95
CA GLU A 298 0.62 -6.26 20.49
C GLU A 298 0.21 -6.27 19.02
N CYS A 299 -0.84 -5.52 18.68
CA CYS A 299 -1.25 -5.33 17.30
C CYS A 299 -1.67 -3.89 17.03
N ASP A 300 -0.81 -3.15 16.34
CA ASP A 300 -1.04 -1.75 16.04
C ASP A 300 -1.43 -1.56 14.58
N ASN A 301 -2.49 -0.79 14.42
CA ASN A 301 -2.98 -0.31 13.13
C ASN A 301 -2.32 1.05 12.88
N PHE A 302 -1.13 1.02 12.29
CA PHE A 302 -0.43 2.23 11.89
C PHE A 302 -1.15 2.77 10.64
N PHE A 303 -1.66 4.00 10.75
CA PHE A 303 -2.68 4.65 9.91
C PHE A 303 -4.13 4.26 10.24
N THR A 304 -5.06 5.18 10.01
CA THR A 304 -6.50 5.00 10.29
C THR A 304 -7.17 4.10 9.24
N ASN A 305 -6.61 2.93 8.96
CA ASN A 305 -7.27 1.94 8.10
C ASN A 305 -8.44 1.33 8.87
N THR A 306 -9.65 1.77 8.52
CA THR A 306 -10.90 1.36 9.17
C THR A 306 -11.37 -0.03 8.73
N LEU A 307 -10.69 -0.69 7.78
CA LEU A 307 -11.02 -2.00 7.22
C LEU A 307 -10.20 -3.15 7.79
N LEU A 308 -9.41 -2.88 8.83
CA LEU A 308 -8.73 -3.92 9.59
C LEU A 308 -9.70 -4.66 10.51
N ARG A 309 -9.69 -5.99 10.38
CA ARG A 309 -10.59 -6.90 11.08
C ARG A 309 -9.78 -8.03 11.68
N TYR A 310 -10.24 -8.57 12.81
CA TYR A 310 -9.56 -9.69 13.42
C TYR A 310 -10.51 -10.72 14.02
N THR A 311 -9.97 -11.91 14.25
CA THR A 311 -10.58 -13.04 14.96
C THR A 311 -9.52 -13.69 15.84
N THR A 312 -9.93 -14.36 16.92
CA THR A 312 -9.01 -15.01 17.88
C THR A 312 -9.22 -16.53 17.97
N ASN A 313 -10.07 -17.07 17.10
CA ASN A 313 -10.54 -18.46 17.12
C ASN A 313 -10.16 -19.24 15.86
N ALA A 314 -9.10 -18.83 15.16
CA ALA A 314 -8.64 -19.40 13.89
C ALA A 314 -9.62 -19.30 12.69
N GLN A 315 -10.76 -18.62 12.82
CA GLN A 315 -11.64 -18.37 11.67
C GLN A 315 -11.13 -17.18 10.87
N GLU A 316 -11.18 -17.25 9.53
CA GLU A 316 -10.82 -16.09 8.70
C GLU A 316 -11.73 -14.89 9.02
N PRO A 317 -11.18 -13.69 9.26
CA PRO A 317 -11.98 -12.49 9.42
C PRO A 317 -12.85 -12.24 8.19
N THR A 318 -13.94 -11.50 8.39
CA THR A 318 -14.79 -10.92 7.34
C THR A 318 -14.93 -9.42 7.59
N LEU A 319 -15.51 -8.68 6.65
CA LEU A 319 -15.78 -7.24 6.85
C LEU A 319 -16.69 -6.94 8.05
N THR A 320 -17.46 -7.94 8.52
CA THR A 320 -18.32 -7.85 9.71
C THR A 320 -17.67 -8.35 11.00
N SER A 321 -16.44 -8.87 10.94
CA SER A 321 -15.66 -9.24 12.13
C SER A 321 -15.29 -8.01 12.97
N ILE A 322 -14.68 -8.23 14.14
CA ILE A 322 -14.36 -7.13 15.06
C ILE A 322 -13.30 -6.22 14.42
N ALA A 323 -13.57 -4.91 14.42
CA ALA A 323 -12.63 -3.91 13.91
C ALA A 323 -11.43 -3.74 14.85
N LEU A 324 -10.24 -3.65 14.27
CA LEU A 324 -9.01 -3.39 15.01
C LEU A 324 -8.91 -1.90 15.37
N LYS A 325 -8.58 -1.57 16.63
CA LYS A 325 -8.32 -0.18 17.03
C LYS A 325 -6.94 0.28 16.56
N LYS A 326 -6.59 1.56 16.79
CA LYS A 326 -5.24 2.08 16.47
C LYS A 326 -4.14 1.31 17.21
N VAL A 327 -4.34 1.05 18.50
CA VAL A 327 -3.45 0.30 19.38
C VAL A 327 -4.26 -0.80 20.03
N ASN A 328 -3.75 -2.03 20.02
CA ASN A 328 -4.43 -3.19 20.60
C ASN A 328 -3.42 -4.06 21.35
N ASN A 329 -3.77 -4.40 22.59
CA ASN A 329 -3.05 -5.38 23.39
C ASN A 329 -4.00 -6.53 23.71
N PHE A 330 -3.78 -7.67 23.08
CA PHE A 330 -4.56 -8.87 23.31
C PHE A 330 -3.94 -9.68 24.45
N ASN A 331 -4.70 -9.90 25.52
CA ASN A 331 -4.29 -10.72 26.65
C ASN A 331 -4.81 -12.15 26.45
N PHE A 332 -3.92 -13.11 26.41
CA PHE A 332 -4.24 -14.53 26.26
C PHE A 332 -3.54 -15.35 27.34
N SER A 333 -4.09 -16.52 27.66
CA SER A 333 -3.47 -17.52 28.54
C SER A 333 -3.52 -18.94 27.98
N GLU A 334 -4.24 -19.13 26.87
CA GLU A 334 -4.50 -20.42 26.22
C GLU A 334 -3.96 -20.44 24.79
N PRO A 335 -3.78 -21.63 24.18
CA PRO A 335 -3.48 -21.73 22.75
C PRO A 335 -4.43 -20.88 21.92
N THR A 336 -3.87 -20.00 21.10
CA THR A 336 -4.64 -18.99 20.39
C THR A 336 -4.10 -18.83 18.98
N THR A 337 -5.01 -18.67 18.02
CA THR A 337 -4.70 -18.21 16.66
C THR A 337 -5.43 -16.89 16.43
N LEU A 338 -4.66 -15.80 16.44
CA LEU A 338 -5.14 -14.46 16.09
C LEU A 338 -4.91 -14.25 14.60
N ILE A 339 -5.97 -13.98 13.85
CA ILE A 339 -5.90 -13.65 12.42
C ILE A 339 -6.32 -12.21 12.26
N VAL A 340 -5.49 -11.41 11.57
CA VAL A 340 -5.73 -9.99 11.30
C VAL A 340 -5.73 -9.78 9.80
N THR A 341 -6.85 -9.30 9.25
CA THR A 341 -7.01 -9.05 7.82
C THR A 341 -7.28 -7.58 7.58
N SER A 342 -6.45 -6.96 6.74
CA SER A 342 -6.73 -5.66 6.12
C SER A 342 -7.47 -5.90 4.82
N PHE A 343 -8.77 -5.63 4.78
CA PHE A 343 -9.55 -5.75 3.55
C PHE A 343 -9.29 -4.58 2.60
N SER A 344 -9.38 -4.86 1.31
CA SER A 344 -9.37 -3.89 0.23
C SER A 344 -10.41 -4.27 -0.83
N PRO A 345 -11.06 -3.29 -1.50
CA PRO A 345 -11.87 -3.56 -2.69
C PRO A 345 -11.04 -4.13 -3.86
N ARG A 346 -9.71 -3.99 -3.79
CA ARG A 346 -8.73 -4.50 -4.75
C ARG A 346 -8.02 -5.67 -4.10
N ASP A 347 -8.37 -6.88 -4.54
CA ASP A 347 -7.95 -8.11 -3.87
C ASP A 347 -6.43 -8.21 -3.71
N GLU A 348 -5.65 -7.64 -4.64
CA GLU A 348 -4.18 -7.60 -4.56
C GLU A 348 -3.63 -6.83 -3.35
N TYR A 349 -4.46 -5.99 -2.72
CA TYR A 349 -4.10 -5.21 -1.54
C TYR A 349 -4.73 -5.76 -0.25
N THR A 350 -5.52 -6.84 -0.32
CA THR A 350 -5.96 -7.53 0.89
C THR A 350 -4.77 -8.27 1.51
N LYS A 351 -4.49 -8.02 2.79
CA LYS A 351 -3.39 -8.65 3.52
C LYS A 351 -3.88 -9.33 4.79
N THR A 352 -3.44 -10.57 5.01
CA THR A 352 -3.74 -11.34 6.22
C THR A 352 -2.44 -11.66 6.97
N LEU A 353 -2.45 -11.38 8.27
CA LEU A 353 -1.38 -11.70 9.20
C LEU A 353 -1.89 -12.72 10.21
N HIS A 354 -1.03 -13.66 10.59
CA HIS A 354 -1.38 -14.68 11.57
C HIS A 354 -0.44 -14.58 12.77
N ALA A 355 -1.03 -14.68 13.97
CA ALA A 355 -0.31 -14.91 15.20
C ALA A 355 -0.71 -16.26 15.83
N ASN A 356 0.23 -17.21 15.89
CA ASN A 356 -0.06 -18.59 16.32
C ASN A 356 0.70 -18.99 17.60
N PHE A 357 -0.04 -19.38 18.63
CA PHE A 357 0.52 -19.78 19.93
C PHE A 357 0.13 -21.20 20.29
N LYS A 358 1.13 -22.02 20.61
CA LYS A 358 0.97 -23.42 20.99
C LYS A 358 1.54 -23.67 22.38
N THR A 359 0.98 -24.61 23.11
CA THR A 359 1.46 -24.96 24.44
C THR A 359 2.80 -25.70 24.41
N SER A 360 3.62 -25.43 25.42
CA SER A 360 4.89 -26.11 25.68
C SER A 360 5.23 -26.01 27.16
N ALA A 361 6.05 -26.94 27.64
CA ALA A 361 6.76 -26.73 28.90
C ALA A 361 7.74 -25.55 28.76
N VAL A 362 8.16 -24.97 29.89
CA VAL A 362 9.29 -24.03 29.89
C VAL A 362 10.50 -24.76 29.32
N LEU A 363 11.20 -24.15 28.36
CA LEU A 363 12.36 -24.78 27.74
C LEU A 363 13.49 -24.84 28.78
N PRO A 364 14.03 -26.04 29.07
CA PRO A 364 15.01 -26.19 30.14
C PRO A 364 16.35 -25.55 29.77
N ALA A 365 16.97 -24.86 30.72
CA ALA A 365 18.31 -24.33 30.53
C ALA A 365 19.36 -25.44 30.70
N VAL A 366 20.54 -25.26 30.09
CA VAL A 366 21.73 -26.03 30.45
C VAL A 366 22.59 -25.28 31.45
N SER A 367 23.37 -26.02 32.23
CA SER A 367 24.42 -25.44 33.07
C SER A 367 25.45 -24.71 32.19
N LYS A 368 26.14 -23.72 32.78
CA LYS A 368 27.19 -22.97 32.07
C LYS A 368 28.19 -23.94 31.44
N PRO A 369 28.30 -24.00 30.10
CA PRO A 369 29.18 -24.96 29.46
C PRO A 369 30.64 -24.73 29.84
N LYS A 370 31.43 -25.79 29.98
CA LYS A 370 32.87 -25.67 30.24
C LYS A 370 33.58 -25.06 29.03
N ALA A 371 34.64 -24.29 29.28
CA ALA A 371 35.54 -23.71 28.27
C ALA A 371 34.85 -22.86 27.19
N VAL A 372 33.80 -22.12 27.56
CA VAL A 372 33.20 -21.08 26.72
C VAL A 372 33.62 -19.70 27.18
N GLN A 373 33.72 -18.76 26.25
CA GLN A 373 34.01 -17.36 26.53
C GLN A 373 32.93 -16.46 25.93
N ALA A 374 32.58 -15.39 26.67
CA ALA A 374 31.65 -14.37 26.22
C ALA A 374 32.22 -13.56 25.03
N GLY A 375 31.37 -12.80 24.36
CA GLY A 375 31.76 -11.84 23.33
C GLY A 375 31.56 -12.33 21.90
N GLY A 376 30.66 -13.30 21.67
CA GLY A 376 30.23 -13.69 20.33
C GLY A 376 30.11 -15.20 20.11
N LEU A 377 29.56 -15.54 18.94
CA LEU A 377 29.40 -16.92 18.48
C LEU A 377 30.61 -17.40 17.69
N ARG A 378 30.81 -18.71 17.57
CA ARG A 378 31.71 -19.26 16.57
C ARG A 378 31.02 -19.16 15.22
N TYR A 379 31.71 -18.71 14.18
CA TYR A 379 31.20 -18.83 12.81
C TYR A 379 32.04 -19.82 11.99
N ALA A 380 31.39 -20.46 11.03
CA ALA A 380 31.99 -21.26 9.98
C ALA A 380 31.36 -20.87 8.65
N TYR A 381 32.20 -20.48 7.69
CA TYR A 381 31.83 -19.93 6.40
C TYR A 381 32.20 -20.91 5.28
N TYR A 382 31.26 -21.17 4.38
CA TYR A 382 31.36 -22.14 3.29
C TYR A 382 30.93 -21.49 1.98
N ILE A 383 31.72 -21.63 0.93
CA ILE A 383 31.39 -21.12 -0.40
C ILE A 383 30.66 -22.21 -1.19
N GLY A 384 29.56 -21.86 -1.84
CA GLY A 384 28.80 -22.75 -2.70
C GLY A 384 27.42 -22.21 -3.02
N ASP A 385 26.85 -22.69 -4.11
CA ASP A 385 25.52 -22.28 -4.57
C ASP A 385 24.49 -23.34 -4.17
N TRP A 386 23.69 -23.04 -3.15
CA TRP A 386 22.71 -23.97 -2.61
C TRP A 386 21.32 -23.36 -2.55
N GLU A 387 20.33 -24.16 -2.92
CA GLU A 387 18.90 -23.82 -2.79
C GLU A 387 18.37 -23.98 -1.36
N LYS A 388 19.00 -24.87 -0.58
CA LYS A 388 18.64 -25.19 0.80
C LYS A 388 19.91 -25.30 1.63
N TRP A 389 19.75 -25.23 2.95
CA TRP A 389 20.87 -25.39 3.87
C TRP A 389 21.69 -26.66 3.57
N PRO A 390 23.01 -26.56 3.33
CA PRO A 390 23.82 -27.72 2.95
C PRO A 390 24.13 -28.62 4.15
N ASP A 391 24.52 -29.87 3.88
CA ASP A 391 25.08 -30.76 4.90
C ASP A 391 26.51 -30.32 5.26
N VAL A 392 26.62 -29.25 6.05
CA VAL A 392 27.89 -28.61 6.44
C VAL A 392 28.88 -29.56 7.12
N LYS A 393 28.42 -30.70 7.66
CA LYS A 393 29.28 -31.73 8.26
C LYS A 393 30.16 -32.44 7.23
N LYS A 394 29.74 -32.45 5.96
CA LYS A 394 30.50 -33.01 4.83
C LYS A 394 31.38 -31.96 4.13
N LEU A 395 31.30 -30.71 4.57
CA LEU A 395 32.04 -29.60 3.97
C LEU A 395 33.19 -29.17 4.87
N ARG A 396 34.22 -28.58 4.25
CA ARG A 396 35.28 -27.89 4.97
C ARG A 396 34.99 -26.39 4.94
N PRO A 397 34.99 -25.69 6.09
CA PRO A 397 34.83 -24.25 6.09
C PRO A 397 36.04 -23.59 5.43
N ILE A 398 35.79 -22.60 4.58
CA ILE A 398 36.83 -21.75 3.98
C ILE A 398 37.44 -20.85 5.06
N GLN A 399 36.58 -20.37 5.97
CA GLN A 399 36.99 -19.53 7.08
C GLN A 399 36.14 -19.89 8.31
N SER A 400 36.76 -19.86 9.47
CA SER A 400 36.07 -19.98 10.75
C SER A 400 36.72 -19.08 11.78
N GLY A 401 35.95 -18.62 12.74
CA GLY A 401 36.47 -17.76 13.80
C GLY A 401 35.38 -17.37 14.79
N LYS A 402 35.61 -16.25 15.47
CA LYS A 402 34.64 -15.69 16.41
C LYS A 402 33.91 -14.51 15.77
N ALA A 403 32.58 -14.59 15.76
CA ALA A 403 31.67 -13.53 15.37
C ALA A 403 31.38 -12.64 16.59
N GLY A 404 32.33 -11.75 16.88
CA GLY A 404 32.22 -10.76 17.95
C GLY A 404 31.55 -9.45 17.49
N LYS A 405 31.71 -8.39 18.28
CA LYS A 405 31.09 -7.07 18.05
C LYS A 405 31.33 -6.48 16.65
N ASP A 406 32.55 -6.64 16.13
CA ASP A 406 32.93 -6.06 14.83
C ASP A 406 32.70 -7.01 13.65
N PHE A 407 32.18 -8.22 13.91
CA PHE A 407 31.91 -9.19 12.87
C PHE A 407 30.68 -8.78 12.05
N ASN A 408 30.84 -8.77 10.74
CA ASN A 408 29.73 -8.55 9.81
C ASN A 408 29.78 -9.63 8.73
N VAL A 409 28.85 -10.58 8.81
CA VAL A 409 28.76 -11.69 7.84
C VAL A 409 28.57 -11.21 6.41
N ASN A 410 27.89 -10.07 6.22
CA ASN A 410 27.63 -9.49 4.90
C ASN A 410 28.91 -8.94 4.24
N LYS A 411 30.02 -8.81 5.00
CA LYS A 411 31.35 -8.46 4.47
C LYS A 411 32.17 -9.68 4.01
N LEU A 412 31.70 -10.90 4.21
CA LEU A 412 32.37 -12.13 3.73
C LEU A 412 32.18 -12.34 2.21
N GLN A 413 32.36 -11.27 1.43
CA GLN A 413 32.07 -11.18 0.00
C GLN A 413 32.60 -12.38 -0.78
N SER A 414 31.73 -12.98 -1.58
CA SER A 414 32.04 -13.99 -2.58
C SER A 414 31.30 -13.63 -3.87
N GLN A 415 31.89 -13.91 -5.04
CA GLN A 415 31.19 -13.77 -6.34
C GLN A 415 30.13 -14.86 -6.57
N SER A 416 30.03 -15.82 -5.65
CA SER A 416 29.09 -16.94 -5.60
C SER A 416 28.19 -16.91 -4.35
N GLY A 417 27.20 -17.80 -4.26
CA GLY A 417 26.47 -18.04 -3.00
C GLY A 417 27.39 -18.52 -1.86
N PHE A 418 26.91 -18.41 -0.61
CA PHE A 418 27.62 -18.96 0.55
C PHE A 418 26.67 -19.36 1.68
N ALA A 419 27.14 -20.25 2.55
CA ALA A 419 26.49 -20.58 3.82
C ALA A 419 27.39 -20.13 4.98
N CYS A 420 26.79 -19.51 5.99
CA CYS A 420 27.47 -19.15 7.24
C CYS A 420 26.70 -19.72 8.42
N LEU A 421 27.35 -20.60 9.17
CA LEU A 421 26.85 -21.17 10.41
C LEU A 421 27.41 -20.37 11.58
N LEU A 422 26.58 -19.77 12.41
CA LEU A 422 26.98 -19.21 13.70
C LEU A 422 26.43 -20.08 14.83
N GLU A 423 27.27 -20.49 15.76
CA GLU A 423 26.88 -21.39 16.85
C GLU A 423 27.60 -21.09 18.16
N GLY A 424 26.93 -21.42 19.26
CA GLY A 424 27.43 -21.17 20.60
C GLY A 424 26.32 -21.30 21.63
N PHE A 425 26.34 -20.42 22.62
CA PHE A 425 25.36 -20.40 23.69
C PHE A 425 24.89 -18.97 23.95
N LEU A 426 23.59 -18.83 24.21
CA LEU A 426 22.94 -17.62 24.69
C LEU A 426 22.76 -17.73 26.21
N GLU A 427 23.17 -16.71 26.94
CA GLU A 427 22.88 -16.60 28.38
C GLU A 427 21.55 -15.87 28.61
N VAL A 428 20.63 -16.55 29.28
CA VAL A 428 19.34 -16.03 29.72
C VAL A 428 19.43 -15.64 31.19
N PRO A 429 19.41 -14.34 31.52
CA PRO A 429 19.69 -13.87 32.88
C PRO A 429 18.55 -14.17 33.87
N GLU A 430 17.31 -14.24 33.39
CA GLU A 430 16.08 -14.38 34.17
C GLU A 430 15.10 -15.30 33.45
N ALA A 431 14.37 -16.13 34.21
CA ALA A 431 13.33 -16.98 33.63
C ALA A 431 12.12 -16.12 33.19
N GLY A 432 11.52 -16.43 32.05
CA GLY A 432 10.42 -15.64 31.50
C GLY A 432 10.07 -15.96 30.06
N TYR A 433 9.11 -15.23 29.52
CA TYR A 433 8.90 -15.21 28.07
C TYR A 433 9.92 -14.27 27.43
N TYR A 434 10.53 -14.75 26.34
CA TYR A 434 11.42 -13.98 25.49
C TYR A 434 10.86 -13.98 24.08
N ILE A 435 10.70 -12.80 23.50
CA ILE A 435 10.29 -12.64 22.10
C ILE A 435 11.54 -12.42 21.26
N PHE A 436 11.94 -13.41 20.47
CA PHE A 436 12.99 -13.28 19.46
C PHE A 436 12.43 -12.58 18.23
N GLN A 437 13.20 -11.70 17.61
CA GLN A 437 12.78 -10.95 16.43
C GLN A 437 13.92 -10.80 15.43
N MET A 438 13.57 -10.74 14.15
CA MET A 438 14.49 -10.49 13.04
C MET A 438 13.75 -9.70 11.96
N GLY A 439 14.48 -8.88 11.21
CA GLY A 439 13.92 -8.12 10.08
C GLY A 439 13.41 -9.01 8.94
N ASP A 440 13.12 -8.39 7.79
CA ASP A 440 12.74 -9.11 6.58
C ASP A 440 13.94 -9.93 6.04
N ASP A 441 14.07 -11.14 6.58
CA ASP A 441 15.14 -12.08 6.25
C ASP A 441 14.55 -13.49 6.14
N SER A 442 14.38 -13.91 4.89
CA SER A 442 13.96 -15.26 4.52
C SER A 442 15.13 -16.24 4.32
N SER A 443 16.37 -15.75 4.44
CA SER A 443 17.60 -16.49 4.18
C SER A 443 18.23 -17.06 5.45
N SER A 444 17.70 -16.68 6.62
CA SER A 444 18.24 -17.05 7.92
C SER A 444 17.28 -17.91 8.75
N LYS A 445 17.84 -18.83 9.52
CA LYS A 445 17.14 -19.60 10.56
C LYS A 445 17.83 -19.47 11.89
N VAL A 446 17.07 -19.25 12.94
CA VAL A 446 17.57 -19.11 14.31
C VAL A 446 16.98 -20.19 15.18
N TYR A 447 17.84 -20.95 15.84
CA TYR A 447 17.49 -22.03 16.75
C TYR A 447 17.94 -21.71 18.17
N VAL A 448 17.07 -21.97 19.15
CA VAL A 448 17.38 -21.95 20.58
C VAL A 448 17.15 -23.36 21.13
N GLY A 449 18.22 -24.00 21.57
CA GLY A 449 18.27 -25.45 21.79
C GLY A 449 17.93 -26.20 20.48
N LYS A 450 16.92 -27.06 20.54
CA LYS A 450 16.38 -27.78 19.37
C LYS A 450 15.23 -27.05 18.66
N HIS A 451 14.80 -25.90 19.18
CA HIS A 451 13.60 -25.21 18.71
C HIS A 451 13.97 -24.16 17.67
N LEU A 452 13.36 -24.25 16.49
CA LEU A 452 13.42 -23.22 15.47
C LEU A 452 12.52 -22.06 15.89
N VAL A 453 13.13 -20.92 16.23
CA VAL A 453 12.42 -19.73 16.70
C VAL A 453 12.22 -18.70 15.58
N LEU A 454 13.15 -18.56 14.63
CA LEU A 454 13.00 -17.64 13.50
C LEU A 454 13.42 -18.33 12.20
N GLY A 455 12.77 -18.01 11.08
CA GLY A 455 13.04 -18.56 9.74
C GLY A 455 11.92 -19.44 9.16
N ASN A 456 10.77 -19.53 9.83
CA ASN A 456 9.60 -20.30 9.37
C ASN A 456 8.45 -19.45 8.82
N TYR A 457 8.30 -18.21 9.31
CA TYR A 457 7.21 -17.32 8.93
C TYR A 457 7.77 -15.90 8.82
N ASN A 458 7.82 -15.41 7.58
CA ASN A 458 8.33 -14.08 7.25
C ASN A 458 7.22 -13.23 6.66
N VAL A 459 7.00 -12.06 7.25
CA VAL A 459 6.11 -11.05 6.67
C VAL A 459 6.99 -10.02 5.97
N PRO A 460 6.93 -9.92 4.62
CA PRO A 460 7.74 -8.96 3.87
C PRO A 460 7.63 -7.55 4.44
N GLY A 461 8.77 -6.91 4.67
CA GLY A 461 8.91 -5.59 5.28
C GLY A 461 8.68 -5.48 6.80
N ALA A 462 7.98 -6.43 7.42
CA ALA A 462 7.74 -6.44 8.87
C ALA A 462 8.67 -7.40 9.63
N GLY A 463 9.22 -8.39 8.93
CA GLY A 463 10.11 -9.39 9.50
C GLY A 463 9.38 -10.51 10.24
N GLN A 464 9.97 -10.95 11.34
CA GLN A 464 9.55 -12.14 12.08
C GLN A 464 9.66 -11.92 13.58
N SER A 465 8.75 -12.52 14.34
CA SER A 465 8.87 -12.59 15.79
C SER A 465 8.32 -13.89 16.35
N TYR A 466 8.98 -14.40 17.39
CA TYR A 466 8.63 -15.67 18.02
C TYR A 466 8.87 -15.65 19.52
N MET A 467 7.84 -15.98 20.29
CA MET A 467 7.91 -16.04 21.74
C MET A 467 8.27 -17.44 22.23
N VAL A 468 9.18 -17.54 23.21
CA VAL A 468 9.52 -18.79 23.89
C VAL A 468 9.57 -18.61 25.40
N PRO A 469 9.11 -19.59 26.20
CA PRO A 469 9.33 -19.61 27.65
C PRO A 469 10.70 -20.21 27.94
N LEU A 470 11.56 -19.45 28.61
CA LEU A 470 12.92 -19.86 28.98
C LEU A 470 13.08 -19.83 30.51
N GLU A 471 13.83 -20.78 31.05
CA GLU A 471 14.43 -20.72 32.37
C GLU A 471 15.67 -19.81 32.36
N LYS A 472 16.15 -19.45 33.55
CA LYS A 472 17.45 -18.80 33.70
C LYS A 472 18.57 -19.81 33.41
N GLY A 473 19.54 -19.45 32.58
CA GLY A 473 20.73 -20.26 32.32
C GLY A 473 21.22 -20.16 30.88
N PHE A 474 21.89 -21.20 30.39
CA PHE A 474 22.50 -21.18 29.06
C PHE A 474 21.67 -22.01 28.07
N TYR A 475 21.61 -21.56 26.82
CA TYR A 475 20.93 -22.27 25.74
C TYR A 475 21.85 -22.38 24.55
N PRO A 476 22.01 -23.58 23.93
CA PRO A 476 22.63 -23.66 22.62
C PRO A 476 21.91 -22.74 21.64
N ILE A 477 22.61 -21.85 20.96
CA ILE A 477 22.04 -21.01 19.91
C ILE A 477 22.75 -21.32 18.60
N ARG A 478 21.97 -21.44 17.53
CA ARG A 478 22.48 -21.71 16.19
C ARG A 478 21.75 -20.83 15.18
N ILE A 479 22.52 -20.12 14.38
CA ILE A 479 22.04 -19.27 13.29
C ILE A 479 22.59 -19.84 11.99
N GLU A 480 21.70 -20.22 11.11
CA GLU A 480 22.00 -20.71 9.77
C GLU A 480 21.68 -19.58 8.79
N TYR A 481 22.69 -19.03 8.10
CA TYR A 481 22.49 -17.98 7.09
C TYR A 481 22.93 -18.48 5.71
N LEU A 482 22.01 -18.49 4.75
CA LEU A 482 22.28 -18.91 3.38
C LEU A 482 22.17 -17.70 2.43
N TYR A 483 23.32 -17.15 2.04
CA TYR A 483 23.37 -16.04 1.10
C TYR A 483 23.30 -16.52 -0.35
N LYS A 484 22.49 -15.82 -1.13
CA LYS A 484 22.47 -15.88 -2.59
C LYS A 484 22.74 -14.49 -3.17
N LEU A 485 23.31 -14.44 -4.36
CA LEU A 485 23.54 -13.17 -5.06
C LEU A 485 22.21 -12.42 -5.24
N GLY A 486 22.14 -11.19 -4.76
CA GLY A 486 20.91 -10.38 -4.77
C GLY A 486 19.88 -10.75 -3.69
N GLY A 487 20.17 -11.70 -2.80
CA GLY A 487 19.32 -12.08 -1.67
C GLY A 487 19.46 -11.18 -0.44
N ASN A 488 18.69 -11.50 0.60
CA ASN A 488 18.64 -10.69 1.82
C ASN A 488 19.94 -10.78 2.62
N GLN A 489 20.31 -9.67 3.26
CA GLN A 489 21.37 -9.63 4.24
C GLN A 489 20.89 -10.27 5.55
N LEU A 490 21.82 -10.89 6.31
CA LEU A 490 21.50 -11.35 7.66
C LEU A 490 21.07 -10.14 8.50
N SER A 491 19.81 -10.16 8.93
CA SER A 491 19.28 -9.11 9.79
C SER A 491 19.75 -9.27 11.24
N PRO A 492 19.96 -8.17 12.00
CA PRO A 492 20.22 -8.27 13.42
C PRO A 492 19.10 -9.02 14.13
N ILE A 493 19.48 -9.88 15.07
CA ILE A 493 18.52 -10.62 15.90
C ILE A 493 18.34 -9.86 17.21
N TRP A 494 17.08 -9.55 17.50
CA TRP A 494 16.66 -8.85 18.71
C TRP A 494 15.94 -9.83 19.63
N TRP A 495 15.89 -9.47 20.90
CA TRP A 495 14.99 -10.13 21.82
C TRP A 495 14.38 -9.14 22.82
N LYS A 496 13.18 -9.47 23.28
CA LYS A 496 12.44 -8.71 24.30
C LYS A 496 12.15 -9.65 25.48
N PRO A 497 12.87 -9.50 26.61
CA PRO A 497 12.45 -10.12 27.87
C PRO A 497 11.10 -9.53 28.30
N ALA A 498 10.27 -10.33 28.99
CA ALA A 498 8.99 -9.87 29.52
C ALA A 498 9.13 -8.56 30.33
N GLY A 499 8.34 -7.54 29.98
CA GLY A 499 8.34 -6.23 30.65
C GLY A 499 9.53 -5.32 30.35
N LYS A 500 10.40 -5.67 29.40
CA LYS A 500 11.54 -4.85 28.95
C LYS A 500 11.34 -4.38 27.51
N GLU A 501 12.12 -3.39 27.10
CA GLU A 501 12.15 -2.90 25.71
C GLU A 501 12.88 -3.87 24.78
N ASP A 502 12.58 -3.78 23.48
CA ASP A 502 13.32 -4.50 22.44
C ASP A 502 14.81 -4.15 22.53
N SER A 503 15.68 -5.16 22.59
CA SER A 503 17.13 -4.99 22.64
C SER A 503 17.83 -5.93 21.66
N PRO A 504 18.89 -5.49 20.97
CA PRO A 504 19.69 -6.42 20.17
C PRO A 504 20.33 -7.46 21.10
N ILE A 505 20.48 -8.69 20.63
CA ILE A 505 21.27 -9.67 21.39
C ILE A 505 22.73 -9.27 21.29
N LEU A 506 23.29 -8.82 22.41
CA LEU A 506 24.65 -8.29 22.44
C LEU A 506 25.69 -9.44 22.39
N PRO A 507 26.85 -9.25 21.75
CA PRO A 507 27.92 -10.24 21.72
C PRO A 507 28.33 -10.72 23.12
N GLU A 508 28.26 -9.87 24.13
CA GLU A 508 28.60 -10.20 25.52
C GLU A 508 27.64 -11.22 26.13
N GLN A 509 26.41 -11.33 25.60
CA GLN A 509 25.40 -12.31 25.99
C GLN A 509 25.57 -13.64 25.23
N LEU A 510 26.49 -13.67 24.25
CA LEU A 510 26.77 -14.81 23.40
C LEU A 510 28.13 -15.41 23.75
N TYR A 511 28.15 -16.72 23.90
CA TYR A 511 29.29 -17.50 24.33
C TYR A 511 29.65 -18.53 23.28
N SER A 512 30.94 -18.75 23.05
CA SER A 512 31.42 -19.78 22.13
C SER A 512 32.65 -20.49 22.68
N ARG A 513 32.90 -21.70 22.18
CA ARG A 513 34.15 -22.43 22.41
C ARG A 513 35.18 -21.92 21.40
N LEU A 514 36.38 -21.57 21.87
CA LEU A 514 37.47 -21.04 21.03
C LEU A 514 38.19 -22.09 20.16
N LYS A 515 37.75 -23.36 20.16
CA LYS A 515 38.44 -24.47 19.50
C LYS A 515 37.74 -24.93 18.24
#